data_AF-A0AAD8UZT2-F1
#
_entry.id   AF-A0AAD8UZT2-F1
#
_cell.length_a   1.000
_cell.length_b   1.000
_cell.length_c   1.000
_cell.angle_alpha   90.00
_cell.angle_beta   90.00
_cell.angle_gamma   90.00
#
_symmetry.space_group_name_H-M   'P 1'
#
loop_
_entity.id
_entity.type
_entity.pdbx_description
1 polymer ?
#
loop_
_entity_poly.entity_id
_entity_poly.type
_entity_poly.pdbx_seq_one_letter_code
_entity_poly.pdbx_strand_id
1 'polypeptide(L)'
;MDDAVADTVGRGEPATDRPLPNIPNQTDDVSYLQPDFNPASLTVPKLRNVLATHEVAYATARTKKDLVRLFEANIAPRVAATVRAMAKVQRTDEGIIDA
;
A
#
# COMPACT_ATOMS: atom_id res chain seq x y z
N MET A 1 27.54 -29.61 26.72
CA MET A 1 26.49 -30.41 26.11
C MET A 1 25.26 -29.52 26.03
N ASP A 2 25.25 -28.68 25.00
CA ASP A 2 24.35 -28.78 23.82
C ASP A 2 23.01 -28.08 24.17
N ASP A 3 22.94 -26.77 23.98
CA ASP A 3 22.47 -26.12 22.73
C ASP A 3 21.01 -26.50 22.40
N ALA A 4 20.09 -25.60 22.75
CA ALA A 4 18.77 -25.52 22.13
C ALA A 4 18.18 -24.13 22.38
N VAL A 5 18.61 -23.19 21.54
CA VAL A 5 17.92 -21.94 21.25
C VAL A 5 16.48 -22.23 20.82
N ALA A 6 15.52 -22.12 21.74
CA ALA A 6 14.12 -22.19 21.42
C ALA A 6 13.69 -20.89 20.71
N ASP A 7 13.71 -20.96 19.39
CA ASP A 7 12.60 -20.59 18.53
C ASP A 7 12.19 -19.11 18.56
N THR A 8 12.93 -18.34 17.75
CA THR A 8 12.53 -17.04 17.21
C THR A 8 11.28 -17.22 16.33
N VAL A 9 10.11 -17.44 16.94
CA VAL A 9 8.82 -17.24 16.26
C VAL A 9 8.66 -15.75 16.04
N GLY A 10 9.10 -15.32 14.85
CA GLY A 10 8.62 -14.12 14.20
C GLY A 10 7.11 -14.21 14.11
N ARG A 11 6.42 -13.60 15.07
CA ARG A 11 4.99 -13.32 15.00
C ARG A 11 4.72 -12.70 13.62
N GLY A 12 4.03 -13.44 12.77
CA GLY A 12 3.45 -12.93 11.55
C GLY A 12 2.47 -11.84 11.94
N GLU A 13 2.91 -10.59 11.82
CA GLU A 13 2.03 -9.44 11.90
C GLU A 13 0.94 -9.65 10.85
N PRO A 14 -0.35 -9.60 11.20
CA PRO A 14 -1.40 -9.61 10.21
C PRO A 14 -1.24 -8.33 9.38
N ALA A 15 -0.63 -8.46 8.20
CA ALA A 15 -0.23 -7.36 7.31
C ALA A 15 -1.39 -6.52 6.77
N THR A 16 -2.60 -6.76 7.26
CA THR A 16 -3.87 -6.20 6.78
C THR A 16 -4.26 -4.89 7.47
N ASP A 17 -3.82 -4.64 8.71
CA ASP A 17 -4.19 -3.43 9.47
C ASP A 17 -3.20 -2.26 9.30
N ARG A 18 -2.00 -2.55 8.78
CA ARG A 18 -0.97 -1.51 8.60
C ARG A 18 -1.29 -0.69 7.33
N PRO A 19 -1.27 0.65 7.39
CA PRO A 19 -1.37 1.49 6.19
C PRO A 19 -0.28 1.10 5.18
N LEU A 20 -0.50 1.41 3.91
CA LEU A 20 0.46 1.10 2.86
C LEU A 20 1.85 1.68 3.18
N PRO A 21 2.95 0.96 2.86
CA PRO A 21 4.27 1.55 2.99
C PRO A 21 4.38 2.65 1.92
N ASN A 22 4.84 3.83 2.32
CA ASN A 22 4.79 5.06 1.54
C ASN A 22 3.35 5.61 1.36
N ILE A 23 2.99 6.58 2.21
CA ILE A 23 1.71 7.29 2.08
C ILE A 23 1.86 8.31 0.94
N PRO A 24 1.11 8.17 -0.17
CA PRO A 24 1.18 9.10 -1.27
C PRO A 24 0.70 10.49 -0.82
N ASN A 25 1.43 11.52 -1.24
CA ASN A 25 0.98 12.90 -1.04
C ASN A 25 -0.18 13.21 -2.01
N GLN A 26 -0.98 14.26 -1.75
CA GLN A 26 -2.08 14.70 -2.62
C GLN A 26 -1.63 14.98 -4.08
N THR A 27 -0.37 15.33 -4.30
CA THR A 27 0.21 15.54 -5.64
C THR A 27 0.53 14.23 -6.37
N ASP A 28 0.56 13.10 -5.67
CA ASP A 28 0.60 11.77 -6.27
C ASP A 28 -0.81 11.34 -6.70
N ASP A 29 -0.88 10.33 -7.56
CA ASP A 29 -2.12 9.91 -8.22
C ASP A 29 -3.04 9.12 -7.27
N VAL A 30 -3.57 9.74 -6.22
CA VAL A 30 -4.37 9.10 -5.14
C VAL A 30 -5.75 8.61 -5.58
N SER A 31 -6.08 8.75 -6.87
CA SER A 31 -7.32 8.27 -7.50
C SER A 31 -7.62 6.80 -7.18
N TYR A 32 -6.57 5.98 -7.02
CA TYR A 32 -6.69 4.54 -6.73
C TYR A 32 -7.07 4.20 -5.29
N LEU A 33 -7.11 5.18 -4.38
CA LEU A 33 -7.50 5.01 -2.98
C LEU A 33 -9.01 5.24 -2.75
N GLN A 34 -9.79 5.48 -3.80
CA GLN A 34 -11.25 5.60 -3.66
C GLN A 34 -11.85 4.20 -3.40
N PRO A 35 -12.86 4.08 -2.51
CA PRO A 35 -13.48 2.79 -2.18
C PRO A 35 -14.18 2.15 -3.38
N ASP A 36 -14.69 2.96 -4.31
CA ASP A 36 -15.34 2.52 -5.55
C ASP A 36 -14.37 2.51 -6.75
N PHE A 37 -13.06 2.57 -6.50
CA PHE A 37 -12.08 2.62 -7.56
C PHE A 37 -11.99 1.29 -8.32
N ASN A 38 -12.05 1.37 -9.64
CA ASN A 38 -11.82 0.21 -10.49
C ASN A 38 -10.34 0.12 -10.91
N PRO A 39 -9.54 -0.82 -10.35
CA PRO A 39 -8.13 -1.00 -10.75
C PRO A 39 -7.97 -1.42 -12.21
N ALA A 40 -9.02 -1.99 -12.85
CA ALA A 40 -8.99 -2.29 -14.28
C ALA A 40 -9.11 -1.03 -15.16
N SER A 41 -9.51 0.12 -14.61
CA SER A 41 -9.51 1.40 -15.32
C SER A 41 -8.09 1.94 -15.54
N LEU A 42 -7.12 1.48 -14.75
CA LEU A 42 -5.73 1.87 -14.92
C LEU A 42 -5.07 1.16 -16.10
N THR A 43 -4.16 1.88 -16.74
CA THR A 43 -3.26 1.31 -17.73
C THR A 43 -2.23 0.41 -17.04
N VAL A 44 -1.74 -0.60 -17.75
CA VAL A 44 -0.67 -1.50 -17.27
C VAL A 44 0.55 -0.73 -16.70
N PRO A 45 1.11 0.30 -17.36
CA PRO A 45 2.21 1.08 -16.78
C PRO A 45 1.82 1.81 -15.49
N LYS A 46 0.58 2.33 -15.38
CA LYS A 46 0.11 2.99 -14.17
C LYS A 46 -0.07 2.01 -13.01
N LEU A 47 -0.64 0.83 -13.26
CA LEU A 47 -0.72 -0.25 -12.25
C LEU A 47 0.66 -0.65 -11.72
N ARG A 48 1.64 -0.81 -12.61
CA ARG A 48 3.02 -1.12 -12.19
C ARG A 48 3.62 -0.01 -11.35
N ASN A 49 3.41 1.25 -11.73
CA ASN A 49 3.90 2.38 -10.95
C ASN A 49 3.27 2.38 -9.55
N VAL A 50 1.95 2.26 -9.43
CA VAL A 50 1.27 2.21 -8.14
C VAL A 50 1.78 1.06 -7.27
N LEU A 51 1.89 -0.16 -7.83
CA LEU A 51 2.45 -1.30 -7.10
C LEU A 51 3.90 -1.04 -6.67
N ALA A 52 4.72 -0.43 -7.53
CA ALA A 52 6.11 -0.07 -7.20
C ALA A 52 6.20 0.97 -6.07
N THR A 53 5.36 2.01 -6.11
CA THR A 53 5.30 3.07 -5.10
C THR A 53 5.02 2.51 -3.71
N HIS A 54 4.14 1.51 -3.63
CA HIS A 54 3.76 0.83 -2.39
C HIS A 54 4.66 -0.35 -2.04
N GLU A 55 5.84 -0.44 -2.66
CA GLU A 55 6.83 -1.53 -2.47
C GLU A 55 6.23 -2.94 -2.66
N VAL A 56 5.17 -3.07 -3.46
CA VAL A 56 4.52 -4.35 -3.76
C VAL A 56 5.25 -5.03 -4.91
N ALA A 57 5.84 -6.19 -4.64
CA ALA A 57 6.52 -6.96 -5.67
C ALA A 57 5.54 -7.45 -6.74
N TYR A 58 5.68 -6.93 -7.97
CA TYR A 58 4.87 -7.30 -9.14
C TYR A 58 5.66 -8.06 -10.22
N ALA A 59 6.88 -8.50 -9.90
CA ALA A 59 7.74 -9.23 -10.84
C ALA A 59 7.10 -10.54 -11.37
N THR A 60 6.16 -11.13 -10.61
CA THR A 60 5.39 -12.31 -10.99
C THR A 60 4.20 -11.99 -11.90
N ALA A 61 3.75 -10.73 -11.94
CA ALA A 61 2.60 -10.32 -12.74
C ALA A 61 2.98 -10.05 -14.20
N ARG A 62 2.55 -10.96 -15.08
CA ARG A 62 2.79 -10.88 -16.53
C ARG A 62 1.65 -10.23 -17.29
N THR A 63 0.42 -10.32 -16.77
CA THR A 63 -0.78 -9.80 -17.43
C THR A 63 -1.41 -8.63 -16.67
N LYS A 64 -2.25 -7.84 -17.34
CA LYS A 64 -3.06 -6.80 -16.68
C LYS A 64 -3.92 -7.41 -15.55
N LYS A 65 -4.46 -8.61 -15.76
CA LYS A 65 -5.27 -9.31 -14.75
C LYS A 65 -4.44 -9.67 -13.51
N ASP A 66 -3.19 -10.10 -13.67
CA ASP A 66 -2.30 -10.36 -12.53
C ASP A 66 -2.01 -9.09 -11.72
N LEU A 67 -1.74 -7.98 -12.41
CA LEU A 67 -1.49 -6.69 -11.74
C LEU A 67 -2.72 -6.24 -10.94
N VAL A 68 -3.91 -6.36 -11.52
CA VAL A 68 -5.17 -6.04 -10.83
C VAL A 68 -5.36 -6.94 -9.60
N ARG A 69 -5.11 -8.25 -9.71
CA ARG A 69 -5.21 -9.16 -8.57
C ARG A 69 -4.23 -8.82 -7.45
N LEU A 70 -2.97 -8.48 -7.78
CA LEU A 70 -1.99 -8.06 -6.78
C LEU A 70 -2.41 -6.77 -6.10
N PHE A 71 -2.96 -5.83 -6.86
CA PHE A 71 -3.51 -4.58 -6.33
C PHE A 71 -4.67 -4.87 -5.35
N GLU A 72 -5.63 -5.70 -5.74
CA GLU A 72 -6.77 -6.06 -4.86
C GLU A 72 -6.31 -6.84 -3.62
N ALA A 73 -5.30 -7.70 -3.74
CA ALA A 73 -4.80 -8.50 -2.63
C ALA A 73 -3.97 -7.69 -1.62
N ASN A 74 -3.19 -6.70 -2.08
CA ASN A 74 -2.25 -5.96 -1.23
C ASN A 74 -2.71 -4.54 -0.93
N ILE A 75 -3.31 -3.85 -1.90
CA ILE A 75 -3.69 -2.44 -1.79
C ILE A 75 -5.11 -2.28 -1.28
N ALA A 76 -6.11 -2.93 -1.90
CA ALA A 76 -7.52 -2.78 -1.51
C ALA A 76 -7.81 -2.95 0.00
N PRO A 77 -7.30 -3.99 0.71
CA PRO A 77 -7.55 -4.11 2.15
C PRO A 77 -6.90 -2.99 2.97
N ARG A 78 -5.83 -2.39 2.46
CA ARG A 78 -5.07 -1.33 3.15
C ARG A 78 -5.55 0.07 2.78
N VAL A 79 -6.36 0.22 1.72
CA VAL A 79 -6.93 1.51 1.29
C VAL A 79 -7.63 2.22 2.46
N ALA A 80 -8.47 1.50 3.21
CA ALA A 80 -9.19 2.10 4.34
C ALA A 80 -8.25 2.63 5.43
N ALA A 81 -7.18 1.90 5.73
CA ALA A 81 -6.15 2.33 6.68
C ALA A 81 -5.34 3.52 6.13
N THR A 82 -4.98 3.49 4.84
CA THR A 82 -4.25 4.56 4.16
C THR A 82 -5.06 5.84 4.09
N VAL A 83 -6.35 5.79 3.75
CA VAL A 83 -7.23 6.97 3.72
C VAL A 83 -7.35 7.61 5.11
N ARG A 84 -7.47 6.79 6.17
CA ARG A 84 -7.46 7.28 7.56
C ARG A 84 -6.12 7.93 7.93
N ALA A 85 -5.01 7.34 7.50
CA ALA A 85 -3.68 7.90 7.71
C ALA A 85 -3.49 9.22 6.94
N MET A 86 -3.93 9.29 5.68
CA MET A 86 -3.92 10.51 4.87
C MET A 86 -4.76 11.63 5.49
N ALA A 87 -5.95 11.33 6.02
CA ALA A 87 -6.78 12.32 6.71
C ALA A 87 -6.10 12.88 7.98
N LYS A 88 -5.26 12.08 8.64
CA LYS A 88 -4.45 12.52 9.78
C LYS A 88 -3.27 13.40 9.34
N VAL A 89 -2.60 13.04 8.25
CA VAL A 89 -1.49 13.79 7.64
C VAL A 89 -1.97 15.13 7.07
N GLN A 90 -3.14 15.20 6.40
CA GLN A 90 -3.71 16.46 5.91
C GLN A 90 -3.94 17.50 7.03
N ARG A 91 -4.28 17.06 8.25
CA ARG A 91 -4.39 17.98 9.40
C ARG A 91 -3.03 18.50 9.90
N THR A 92 -1.93 17.86 9.54
CA THR A 92 -0.57 18.25 9.93
C THR A 92 0.18 19.02 8.84
N ASP A 93 -0.14 18.80 7.56
CA ASP A 93 0.54 19.44 6.42
C ASP A 93 0.00 20.84 6.06
N GLU A 94 -1.22 21.20 6.45
CA GLU A 94 -1.75 22.57 6.36
C GLU A 94 -1.44 23.44 7.60
N GLY A 95 -0.64 22.93 8.55
CA GLY A 95 -0.35 23.58 9.84
C GLY A 95 1.09 24.03 10.06
N ILE A 96 2.01 23.74 9.14
CA ILE A 96 3.41 24.18 9.24
C ILE A 96 3.78 24.95 7.97
N ILE A 97 3.13 26.10 7.79
CA ILE A 97 3.78 27.22 7.12
C ILE A 97 4.50 27.94 8.26
N ASP A 98 5.78 27.61 8.43
CA ASP A 98 6.70 28.34 9.32
C ASP A 98 6.77 29.81 8.88
N ALA A 99 6.86 30.69 9.87
CA ALA A 99 6.68 32.14 9.79
C ALA A 99 7.77 32.90 8.98
#